data_AF-A0A2V2RZJ5-F1
#
_entry.id   AF-A0A2V2RZJ5-F1
#
_cell.length_a   1.000
_cell.length_b   1.000
_cell.length_c   1.000
_cell.angle_alpha   90.00
_cell.angle_beta   90.00
_cell.angle_gamma   90.00
#
_symmetry.space_group_name_H-M   'P 1'
#
loop_
_entity.id
_entity.type
_entity.pdbx_description
1 polymer ?
#
loop_
_entity_poly.entity_id
_entity_poly.type
_entity_poly.pdbx_seq_one_letter_code
_entity_poly.pdbx_strand_id
1 'polypeptide(L)'
;MNFKAITLPAIANELASELKRQGGNFLNTFKEFRKLMDNRLRLQHQNGGGGKEIARHRADLMDLLLRELLGVISKQTGVRLEGLVVAAFGGYGRREMNPFSDVDVMFIHQSRPTQPLDWQEVVRRTLVTLWDLGFQVGHSVRSLAQAIEQANADLVIKTSMLECRFLTGDHKVFNEFTALFKEQCVLGREAEYFAWRAAKQFELRNKFGASVFMQEPNVKSGCGGLRDYHNLLWNSYFKEGISSTAKLVEKRILRSPERALLEKGYDFLLRVRTELHYLNGRPQDQLTLRLQGQAAAAFHYPQQNILRRCEAFMRDYYQNARNVHLITHTALARMKLVGSSTDGGLLSLFIRRSVMHFDGFFAREGLIYPDSKNVLKEDPARILQVFQHAQVRQLEFSEELRDLIRRRLSLINRTFQYAKKSREIFLAILSRKGEVGRILRLMHDLGVLGKFIPEFGHLTCLVQHEFYHRYTADEHTLVCIEKLDRVLFSDLQKLAGYRALFRKIEDPSILYLSILLHDTGKAANTRHHEEVSTELAAQVARRFQLSPDRRRMLV
;
A
#
# COMPACT_ATOMS: atom_id res chain seq x y z
N MET A 1 -11.86 23.04 -25.43
CA MET A 1 -11.14 24.24 -24.95
C MET A 1 -9.76 23.81 -24.49
N ASN A 2 -8.70 24.26 -25.17
CA ASN A 2 -7.32 24.02 -24.73
C ASN A 2 -7.09 24.73 -23.40
N PHE A 3 -7.14 23.99 -22.29
CA PHE A 3 -6.67 24.47 -20.99
C PHE A 3 -5.15 24.65 -21.09
N LYS A 4 -4.69 25.84 -21.50
CA LYS A 4 -3.29 26.22 -21.26
C LYS A 4 -3.05 26.04 -19.75
N ALA A 5 -2.01 25.29 -19.40
CA ALA A 5 -1.60 25.12 -18.01
C ALA A 5 -1.24 26.50 -17.43
N ILE A 6 -2.17 27.10 -16.68
CA ILE A 6 -1.90 28.34 -15.96
C ILE A 6 -0.93 27.98 -14.84
N THR A 7 0.25 28.59 -14.85
CA THR A 7 1.30 28.31 -13.89
C THR A 7 0.94 28.91 -12.52
N LEU A 8 1.44 28.32 -11.44
CA LEU A 8 1.21 28.83 -10.08
C LEU A 8 1.56 30.33 -9.91
N PRO A 9 2.65 30.86 -10.51
CA PRO A 9 2.94 32.30 -10.49
C PRO A 9 1.88 33.16 -11.18
N ALA A 10 1.29 32.68 -12.29
CA ALA A 10 0.21 33.41 -12.96
C ALA A 10 -1.05 33.47 -12.09
N ILE A 11 -1.38 32.36 -11.42
CA ILE A 11 -2.49 32.28 -10.45
C ILE A 11 -2.25 33.21 -9.26
N ALA A 12 -1.02 33.27 -8.74
CA ALA A 12 -0.64 34.17 -7.65
C ALA A 12 -0.80 35.65 -8.05
N ASN A 13 -0.33 36.02 -9.26
CA ASN A 13 -0.48 37.38 -9.78
C ASN A 13 -1.95 37.77 -9.99
N GLU A 14 -2.78 36.86 -10.50
CA GLU A 14 -4.23 37.04 -10.64
C GLU A 14 -4.89 37.33 -9.28
N LEU A 15 -4.61 36.49 -8.27
CA LEU A 15 -5.14 36.66 -6.91
C LEU A 15 -4.67 37.98 -6.27
N ALA A 16 -3.37 38.28 -6.35
CA ALA A 16 -2.80 39.50 -5.79
C ALA A 16 -3.39 40.77 -6.45
N SER A 17 -3.66 40.71 -7.76
CA SER A 17 -4.27 41.83 -8.50
C SER A 17 -5.72 42.03 -8.09
N GLU A 18 -6.47 40.94 -7.92
CA GLU A 18 -7.87 40.99 -7.47
C GLU A 18 -7.99 41.50 -6.02
N LEU A 19 -7.08 41.08 -5.14
CA LEU A 19 -7.00 41.56 -3.75
C LEU A 19 -6.71 43.07 -3.69
N LYS A 20 -5.86 43.60 -4.58
CA LYS A 20 -5.61 45.05 -4.69
C LYS A 20 -6.85 45.79 -5.20
N ARG A 21 -7.58 45.22 -6.15
CA ARG A 21 -8.76 45.84 -6.79
C ARG A 21 -9.95 45.98 -5.84
N GLN A 22 -10.21 44.98 -4.99
CA GLN A 22 -11.44 44.93 -4.17
C GLN A 22 -11.38 45.68 -2.83
N GLY A 23 -10.28 46.38 -2.52
CA GLY A 23 -10.24 47.50 -1.56
C GLY A 23 -10.91 47.30 -0.19
N GLY A 24 -11.02 46.08 0.33
CA GLY A 24 -11.65 45.80 1.64
C GLY A 24 -12.41 44.48 1.75
N ASN A 25 -13.01 43.95 0.67
CA ASN A 25 -13.77 42.68 0.72
C ASN A 25 -12.92 41.46 0.30
N PHE A 26 -11.78 41.26 0.97
CA PHE A 26 -10.86 40.17 0.64
C PHE A 26 -11.51 38.78 0.79
N LEU A 27 -12.48 38.63 1.71
CA LEU A 27 -13.19 37.37 1.92
C LEU A 27 -13.91 36.90 0.64
N ASN A 28 -14.60 37.81 -0.07
CA ASN A 28 -15.30 37.43 -1.29
C ASN A 28 -14.32 37.05 -2.41
N THR A 29 -13.20 37.77 -2.53
CA THR A 29 -12.11 37.41 -3.44
C THR A 29 -11.59 35.99 -3.17
N PHE A 30 -11.35 35.63 -1.91
CA PHE A 30 -10.89 34.28 -1.55
C PHE A 30 -11.96 33.20 -1.78
N LYS A 31 -13.25 33.51 -1.59
CA LYS A 31 -14.36 32.57 -1.91
C LYS A 31 -14.41 32.25 -3.41
N GLU A 32 -14.37 33.27 -4.25
CA GLU A 32 -14.37 33.09 -5.71
C GLU A 32 -13.11 32.40 -6.19
N PHE A 33 -11.94 32.77 -5.63
CA PHE A 33 -10.68 32.09 -5.91
C PHE A 33 -10.75 30.60 -5.59
N ARG A 34 -11.22 30.23 -4.39
CA ARG A 34 -11.38 28.83 -3.99
C ARG A 34 -12.27 28.08 -4.97
N LYS A 35 -13.45 28.62 -5.31
CA LYS A 35 -14.42 27.99 -6.22
C LYS A 35 -13.81 27.77 -7.62
N LEU A 36 -13.08 28.77 -8.13
CA LEU A 36 -12.39 28.67 -9.41
C LEU A 36 -11.32 27.58 -9.38
N MET A 37 -10.50 27.52 -8.33
CA MET A 37 -9.43 26.53 -8.18
C MET A 37 -9.97 25.11 -8.04
N ASP A 38 -11.02 24.91 -7.23
CA ASP A 38 -11.66 23.61 -7.06
C ASP A 38 -12.21 23.08 -8.39
N ASN A 39 -12.82 23.96 -9.20
CA ASN A 39 -13.32 23.62 -10.53
C ASN A 39 -12.18 23.27 -11.51
N ARG A 40 -11.10 24.07 -11.54
CA ARG A 40 -9.93 23.80 -12.40
C ARG A 40 -9.30 22.44 -12.08
N LEU A 41 -9.08 22.14 -10.80
CA LEU A 41 -8.52 20.85 -10.36
C LEU A 41 -9.43 19.68 -10.70
N ARG A 42 -10.76 19.85 -10.55
CA ARG A 42 -11.73 18.82 -10.92
C ARG A 42 -11.67 18.51 -12.41
N LEU A 43 -11.60 19.53 -13.26
CA LEU A 43 -11.48 19.34 -14.71
C LEU A 43 -10.14 18.70 -15.08
N GLN A 44 -9.03 19.08 -14.44
CA GLN A 44 -7.73 18.45 -14.68
C GLN A 44 -7.75 16.95 -14.32
N HIS A 45 -8.36 16.59 -13.19
CA HIS A 45 -8.55 15.20 -12.78
C HIS A 45 -9.42 14.42 -13.77
N GLN A 46 -10.55 14.99 -14.20
CA GLN A 46 -11.44 14.38 -15.20
C GLN A 46 -10.75 14.17 -16.55
N ASN A 47 -9.82 15.05 -16.94
CA ASN A 47 -9.03 14.92 -18.16
C ASN A 47 -7.81 13.98 -18.00
N GLY A 48 -7.70 13.25 -16.90
CA GLY A 48 -6.69 12.20 -16.72
C GLY A 48 -5.46 12.59 -15.90
N GLY A 49 -5.48 13.71 -15.18
CA GLY A 49 -4.40 14.12 -14.28
C GLY A 49 -4.02 13.04 -13.25
N GLY A 50 -2.74 12.96 -12.92
CA GLY A 50 -2.21 11.97 -11.96
C GLY A 50 -2.68 12.23 -10.52
N GLY A 51 -2.77 11.19 -9.70
CA GLY A 51 -3.26 11.33 -8.33
C GLY A 51 -2.37 12.22 -7.46
N LYS A 52 -1.05 12.04 -7.55
CA LYS A 52 -0.06 12.90 -6.86
C LYS A 52 -0.04 14.31 -7.43
N GLU A 53 -0.20 14.43 -8.75
CA GLU A 53 -0.21 15.73 -9.43
C GLU A 53 -1.36 16.60 -8.92
N ILE A 54 -2.59 16.08 -8.95
CA ILE A 54 -3.77 16.80 -8.47
C ILE A 54 -3.67 17.13 -6.98
N ALA A 55 -3.22 16.17 -6.17
CA ALA A 55 -3.09 16.36 -4.73
C ALA A 55 -2.03 17.41 -4.37
N ARG A 56 -0.92 17.43 -5.12
CA ARG A 56 0.15 18.43 -4.99
C ARG A 56 -0.32 19.81 -5.42
N HIS A 57 -0.97 19.92 -6.58
CA HIS A 57 -1.51 21.20 -7.05
C HIS A 57 -2.53 21.77 -6.07
N ARG A 58 -3.38 20.94 -5.46
CA ARG A 58 -4.29 21.39 -4.41
C ARG A 58 -3.54 21.94 -3.19
N ALA A 59 -2.49 21.26 -2.73
CA ALA A 59 -1.67 21.77 -1.64
C ALA A 59 -0.99 23.09 -2.00
N ASP A 60 -0.50 23.25 -3.23
CA ASP A 60 0.18 24.47 -3.68
C ASP A 60 -0.76 25.67 -3.75
N LEU A 61 -2.00 25.44 -4.18
CA LEU A 61 -3.04 26.48 -4.18
C LEU A 61 -3.45 26.83 -2.75
N MET A 62 -3.46 25.86 -1.84
CA MET A 62 -3.71 26.11 -0.42
C MET A 62 -2.55 26.88 0.23
N ASP A 63 -1.30 26.57 -0.11
CA ASP A 63 -0.12 27.32 0.34
C ASP A 63 -0.22 28.79 -0.08
N LEU A 64 -0.57 29.03 -1.35
CA LEU A 64 -0.76 30.37 -1.90
C LEU A 64 -1.88 31.11 -1.17
N LEU A 65 -3.06 30.47 -1.03
CA LEU A 65 -4.20 31.06 -0.33
C LEU A 65 -3.82 31.45 1.10
N LEU A 66 -3.17 30.56 1.84
CA LEU A 66 -2.81 30.79 3.23
C LEU A 66 -1.76 31.91 3.37
N ARG A 67 -0.76 31.95 2.49
CA ARG A 67 0.27 33.01 2.48
C ARG A 67 -0.33 34.38 2.20
N GLU A 68 -1.18 34.49 1.17
CA GLU A 68 -1.84 35.75 0.84
C GLU A 68 -2.81 36.19 1.94
N LEU A 69 -3.56 35.25 2.51
CA LEU A 69 -4.48 35.52 3.62
C LEU A 69 -3.73 36.07 4.85
N LEU A 70 -2.64 35.41 5.24
CA LEU A 70 -1.79 35.86 6.35
C LEU A 70 -1.19 37.24 6.05
N GLY A 71 -0.73 37.48 4.81
CA GLY A 71 -0.19 38.77 4.40
C GLY A 71 -1.21 39.90 4.45
N VAL A 72 -2.45 39.65 4.05
CA VAL A 72 -3.56 40.63 4.15
C VAL A 72 -3.89 40.92 5.60
N ILE A 73 -4.06 39.89 6.44
CA ILE A 73 -4.43 40.07 7.84
C ILE A 73 -3.30 40.76 8.62
N SER A 74 -2.05 40.36 8.42
CA SER A 74 -0.87 40.99 9.02
C SER A 74 -0.78 42.48 8.68
N LYS A 75 -1.05 42.87 7.42
CA LYS A 75 -1.11 44.28 7.01
C LYS A 75 -2.24 45.04 7.68
N GLN A 76 -3.42 44.43 7.81
CA GLN A 76 -4.58 45.06 8.44
C GLN A 76 -4.42 45.25 9.95
N THR A 77 -3.73 44.33 10.63
CA THR A 77 -3.47 44.43 12.07
C THR A 77 -2.22 45.24 12.39
N GLY A 78 -1.35 45.51 11.40
CA GLY A 78 -0.05 46.14 11.61
C GLY A 78 0.98 45.22 12.29
N VAL A 79 0.65 43.94 12.45
CA VAL A 79 1.45 42.98 13.22
C VAL A 79 2.39 42.21 12.31
N ARG A 80 3.67 42.18 12.67
CA ARG A 80 4.68 41.34 11.99
C ARG A 80 4.67 39.91 12.55
N LEU A 81 5.03 38.96 11.69
CA LEU A 81 5.09 37.53 12.03
C LEU A 81 6.50 37.08 12.45
N GLU A 82 7.32 38.01 12.97
CA GLU A 82 8.66 37.70 13.47
C GLU A 82 8.56 36.74 14.67
N GLY A 83 9.39 35.69 14.70
CA GLY A 83 9.33 34.67 15.74
C GLY A 83 8.13 33.71 15.66
N LEU A 84 7.29 33.80 14.62
CA LEU A 84 6.19 32.87 14.33
C LEU A 84 6.44 32.12 13.02
N VAL A 85 6.15 30.82 13.03
CA VAL A 85 6.15 29.95 11.85
C VAL A 85 4.76 29.39 11.65
N VAL A 86 4.35 29.33 10.38
CA VAL A 86 3.19 28.54 9.96
C VAL A 86 3.70 27.37 9.14
N ALA A 87 3.42 26.16 9.63
CA ALA A 87 3.79 24.91 8.98
C ALA A 87 2.54 24.07 8.67
N ALA A 88 2.53 23.42 7.51
CA ALA A 88 1.58 22.35 7.23
C ALA A 88 2.06 21.05 7.87
N PHE A 89 1.16 20.20 8.32
CA PHE A 89 1.50 18.86 8.80
C PHE A 89 0.55 17.80 8.22
N GLY A 90 0.80 16.52 8.49
CA GLY A 90 -0.05 15.44 7.99
C GLY A 90 -0.12 15.37 6.46
N GLY A 91 -1.33 15.15 5.93
CA GLY A 91 -1.56 15.07 4.47
C GLY A 91 -1.29 16.38 3.74
N TYR A 92 -1.53 17.52 4.37
CA TYR A 92 -1.18 18.83 3.81
C TYR A 92 0.33 19.06 3.80
N GLY A 93 1.02 18.66 4.88
CA GLY A 93 2.48 18.69 4.99
C GLY A 93 3.17 17.92 3.86
N ARG A 94 2.68 16.70 3.57
CA ARG A 94 3.16 15.87 2.44
C ARG A 94 2.82 16.39 1.04
N ARG A 95 2.00 17.44 0.91
CA ARG A 95 1.40 17.91 -0.36
C ARG A 95 0.52 16.85 -1.03
N GLU A 96 -0.32 16.19 -0.24
CA GLU A 96 -1.19 15.09 -0.66
C GLU A 96 -2.66 15.38 -0.33
N MET A 97 -3.11 16.59 -0.64
CA MET A 97 -4.47 17.01 -0.34
C MET A 97 -5.46 16.52 -1.41
N ASN A 98 -6.28 15.51 -1.06
CA ASN A 98 -7.47 15.18 -1.85
C ASN A 98 -8.56 16.27 -1.65
N PRO A 99 -9.58 16.37 -2.52
CA PRO A 99 -10.74 17.24 -2.29
C PRO A 99 -11.36 16.98 -0.91
N PHE A 100 -11.89 18.02 -0.25
CA PHE A 100 -12.48 17.91 1.10
C PHE A 100 -11.51 17.41 2.19
N SER A 101 -10.20 17.41 1.96
CA SER A 101 -9.24 17.15 3.05
C SER A 101 -9.17 18.34 4.00
N ASP A 102 -8.90 18.05 5.27
CA ASP A 102 -8.65 19.07 6.28
C ASP A 102 -7.39 19.89 5.94
N VAL A 103 -7.42 21.16 6.34
CA VAL A 103 -6.29 22.09 6.29
C VAL A 103 -5.57 22.01 7.64
N ASP A 104 -4.60 21.11 7.73
CA ASP A 104 -3.82 20.87 8.94
C ASP A 104 -2.63 21.83 9.06
N VAL A 105 -2.73 22.82 9.96
CA VAL A 105 -1.72 23.88 10.16
C VAL A 105 -1.22 23.97 11.60
N MET A 106 0.08 24.15 11.78
CA MET A 106 0.70 24.36 13.08
C MET A 106 1.39 25.73 13.09
N PHE A 107 1.06 26.51 14.12
CA PHE A 107 1.68 27.78 14.43
C PHE A 107 2.73 27.54 15.52
N ILE A 108 4.01 27.67 15.17
CA ILE A 108 5.15 27.44 16.08
C ILE A 108 5.78 28.78 16.42
N HIS A 109 6.01 29.05 17.71
CA HIS A 109 6.71 30.25 18.15
C HIS A 109 7.84 29.93 19.14
N GLN A 110 8.78 30.87 19.30
CA GLN A 110 9.82 30.74 20.32
C GLN A 110 9.24 30.81 21.74
N SER A 111 9.79 30.02 22.65
CA SER A 111 9.43 30.05 24.07
C SER A 111 10.02 31.31 24.72
N ARG A 112 9.15 32.09 25.38
CA ARG A 112 9.39 33.42 25.98
C ARG A 112 9.44 34.58 24.97
N PRO A 113 8.28 35.14 24.66
CA PRO A 113 8.25 36.53 24.28
C PRO A 113 8.32 37.37 25.56
N THR A 114 9.30 38.25 25.63
CA THR A 114 9.42 39.27 26.69
C THR A 114 8.30 40.32 26.64
N GLN A 115 7.41 40.23 25.64
CA GLN A 115 6.28 41.13 25.39
C GLN A 115 5.02 40.34 24.98
N PRO A 116 3.80 40.90 25.11
CA PRO A 116 2.59 40.28 24.58
C PRO A 116 2.76 39.97 23.08
N LEU A 117 2.36 38.78 22.65
CA LEU A 117 2.51 38.37 21.27
C LEU A 117 1.39 38.94 20.41
N ASP A 118 1.68 40.03 19.69
CA ASP A 118 0.73 40.66 18.77
C ASP A 118 0.22 39.71 17.68
N TRP A 119 0.94 38.63 17.36
CA TRP A 119 0.56 37.66 16.32
C TRP A 119 -0.66 36.81 16.65
N GLN A 120 -1.08 36.73 17.92
CA GLN A 120 -2.25 35.93 18.33
C GLN A 120 -3.52 36.36 17.60
N GLU A 121 -3.69 37.67 17.42
CA GLU A 121 -4.83 38.21 16.68
C GLU A 121 -4.78 37.86 15.20
N VAL A 122 -3.57 37.84 14.59
CA VAL A 122 -3.40 37.40 13.21
C VAL A 122 -3.77 35.93 13.05
N VAL A 123 -3.33 35.06 13.97
CA VAL A 123 -3.68 33.63 13.96
C VAL A 123 -5.18 33.44 14.11
N ARG A 124 -5.81 34.10 15.09
CA ARG A 124 -7.25 34.02 15.33
C ARG A 124 -8.05 34.45 14.10
N ARG A 125 -7.75 35.62 13.52
CA ARG A 125 -8.44 36.11 12.31
C ARG A 125 -8.21 35.22 11.10
N THR A 126 -7.03 34.62 10.97
CA THR A 126 -6.72 33.67 9.89
C THR A 126 -7.58 32.43 10.01
N LEU A 127 -7.67 31.82 11.19
CA LEU A 127 -8.48 30.63 11.45
C LEU A 127 -9.97 30.89 11.20
N VAL A 128 -10.50 32.01 11.73
CA VAL A 128 -11.89 32.43 11.48
C VAL A 128 -12.16 32.58 9.99
N THR A 129 -11.26 33.26 9.27
CA THR A 129 -11.43 33.43 7.82
C THR A 129 -11.40 32.10 7.07
N LEU A 130 -10.52 31.16 7.44
CA LEU A 130 -10.49 29.83 6.82
C LEU A 130 -11.82 29.07 7.02
N TRP A 131 -12.44 29.17 8.20
CA TRP A 131 -13.76 28.62 8.44
C TRP A 131 -14.86 29.33 7.63
N ASP A 132 -14.81 30.67 7.53
CA ASP A 132 -15.75 31.45 6.70
C ASP A 132 -15.62 31.16 5.19
N LEU A 133 -14.42 30.74 4.77
CA LEU A 133 -14.16 30.22 3.43
C LEU A 133 -14.69 28.79 3.25
N GLY A 134 -15.08 28.11 4.34
CA GLY A 134 -15.66 26.76 4.36
C GLY A 134 -14.63 25.63 4.46
N PHE A 135 -13.41 25.90 4.95
CA PHE A 135 -12.42 24.85 5.18
C PHE A 135 -12.63 24.19 6.54
N GLN A 136 -12.40 22.88 6.62
CA GLN A 136 -12.18 22.21 7.90
C GLN A 136 -10.70 22.39 8.26
N VAL A 137 -10.42 22.98 9.42
CA VAL A 137 -9.07 23.38 9.82
C VAL A 137 -8.66 22.65 11.09
N GLY A 138 -7.77 21.68 10.96
CA GLY A 138 -7.02 21.14 12.08
C GLY A 138 -5.89 22.11 12.42
N HIS A 139 -5.87 22.68 13.62
CA HIS A 139 -4.83 23.62 13.99
C HIS A 139 -4.22 23.37 15.37
N SER A 140 -3.01 23.87 15.54
CA SER A 140 -2.38 23.98 16.86
C SER A 140 -1.49 25.20 16.93
N VAL A 141 -1.43 25.80 18.12
CA VAL A 141 -0.54 26.93 18.43
C VAL A 141 0.35 26.47 19.59
N ARG A 142 1.65 26.40 19.36
CA ARG A 142 2.59 25.83 20.34
C ARG A 142 3.90 26.60 20.36
N SER A 143 4.49 26.71 21.54
CA SER A 143 5.91 27.03 21.63
C SER A 143 6.74 25.84 21.12
N LEU A 144 8.02 26.08 20.79
CA LEU A 144 8.96 25.00 20.47
C LEU A 144 8.96 23.90 21.54
N ALA A 145 9.04 24.28 22.82
CA ALA A 145 9.06 23.33 23.93
C ALA A 145 7.77 22.50 23.99
N GLN A 146 6.61 23.14 23.85
CA GLN A 146 5.30 22.46 23.86
C GLN A 146 5.14 21.51 22.66
N ALA A 147 5.66 21.89 21.49
CA ALA A 147 5.60 21.03 20.31
C ALA A 147 6.37 19.71 20.53
N ILE A 148 7.56 19.79 21.14
CA ILE A 148 8.39 18.63 21.47
C ILE A 148 7.76 17.77 22.59
N GLU A 149 7.24 18.41 23.64
CA GLU A 149 6.54 17.73 24.72
C GLU A 149 5.35 16.92 24.19
N GLN A 150 4.50 17.54 23.37
CA GLN A 150 3.32 16.90 22.79
C GLN A 150 3.68 15.79 21.82
N ALA A 151 4.74 15.96 21.03
CA ALA A 151 5.25 14.89 20.18
C ALA A 151 5.68 13.68 21.01
N ASN A 152 6.31 13.87 22.17
CA ASN A 152 6.73 12.77 23.03
C ASN A 152 5.60 12.15 23.84
N ALA A 153 4.52 12.89 24.11
CA ALA A 153 3.34 12.37 24.81
C ALA A 153 2.41 11.52 23.91
N ASP A 154 2.35 11.79 22.60
CA ASP A 154 1.45 11.09 21.66
C ASP A 154 2.16 10.73 20.33
N LEU A 155 2.29 9.43 20.07
CA LEU A 155 2.93 8.90 18.85
C LEU A 155 2.15 9.22 17.55
N VAL A 156 0.84 9.48 17.62
CA VAL A 156 0.04 9.96 16.49
C VAL A 156 0.43 11.39 16.13
N ILE A 157 0.54 12.26 17.14
CA ILE A 157 1.01 13.65 16.96
C ILE A 157 2.45 13.63 16.46
N LYS A 158 3.33 12.83 17.07
CA LYS A 158 4.72 12.62 16.63
C LYS A 158 4.80 12.27 15.15
N THR A 159 4.01 11.29 14.72
CA THR A 159 3.98 10.84 13.32
C THR A 159 3.51 11.94 12.38
N SER A 160 2.54 12.75 12.80
CA SER A 160 2.03 13.85 11.98
C SER A 160 3.05 15.00 11.87
N MET A 161 3.84 15.23 12.93
CA MET A 161 4.89 16.25 12.97
C MET A 161 6.13 15.88 12.15
N LEU A 162 6.42 14.59 11.93
CA LEU A 162 7.46 14.14 10.98
C LEU A 162 7.29 14.75 9.58
N GLU A 163 6.06 15.05 9.22
CA GLU A 163 5.65 15.48 7.90
C GLU A 163 5.49 17.00 7.82
N CYS A 164 6.00 17.72 8.82
CA CYS A 164 5.94 19.17 8.85
C CYS A 164 6.65 19.76 7.64
N ARG A 165 5.99 20.73 7.02
CA ARG A 165 6.52 21.50 5.90
C ARG A 165 6.32 22.98 6.16
N PHE A 166 7.40 23.73 6.09
CA PHE A 166 7.37 25.18 6.20
C PHE A 166 6.45 25.80 5.13
N LEU A 167 5.52 26.66 5.56
CA LEU A 167 4.68 27.45 4.66
C LEU A 167 5.16 28.90 4.62
N THR A 168 5.25 29.57 5.76
CA THR A 168 5.67 30.97 5.89
C THR A 168 6.08 31.31 7.33
N GLY A 169 6.65 32.49 7.53
CA GLY A 169 7.12 32.98 8.83
C GLY A 169 8.64 32.88 9.00
N ASP A 170 9.10 32.71 10.24
CA ASP A 170 10.52 32.73 10.58
C ASP A 170 11.23 31.38 10.32
N HIS A 171 12.04 31.33 9.26
CA HIS A 171 12.81 30.14 8.91
C HIS A 171 13.75 29.64 10.02
N LYS A 172 14.28 30.53 10.89
CA LYS A 172 15.17 30.12 11.98
C LYS A 172 14.43 29.26 13.00
N VAL A 173 13.22 29.67 13.37
CA VAL A 173 12.35 28.92 14.29
C VAL A 173 11.97 27.56 13.71
N PHE A 174 11.70 27.48 12.40
CA PHE A 174 11.37 26.20 11.77
C PHE A 174 12.57 25.24 11.72
N ASN A 175 13.77 25.75 11.44
CA ASN A 175 14.99 24.95 11.44
C ASN A 175 15.31 24.45 12.86
N GLU A 176 15.14 25.31 13.86
CA GLU A 176 15.28 24.97 15.28
C GLU A 176 14.28 23.87 15.69
N PHE A 177 13.00 24.03 15.33
CA PHE A 177 11.98 23.00 15.53
C PHE A 177 12.39 21.65 14.92
N THR A 178 12.83 21.65 13.67
CA THR A 178 13.20 20.42 12.95
C THR A 178 14.40 19.73 13.60
N ALA A 179 15.38 20.50 14.06
CA ALA A 179 16.55 19.98 14.77
C ALA A 179 16.15 19.36 16.13
N LEU A 180 15.41 20.12 16.95
CA LEU A 180 14.93 19.66 18.26
C LEU A 180 14.03 18.43 18.14
N PHE A 181 13.14 18.39 17.14
CA PHE A 181 12.25 17.24 16.91
C PHE A 181 13.06 15.98 16.60
N LYS A 182 14.06 16.09 15.73
CA LYS A 182 14.93 14.96 15.42
C LYS A 182 15.69 14.47 16.66
N GLU A 183 16.31 15.39 17.38
CA GLU A 183 17.12 15.08 18.55
C GLU A 183 16.31 14.48 19.71
N GLN A 184 15.15 15.08 20.02
CA GLN A 184 14.42 14.78 21.26
C GLN A 184 13.20 13.87 21.06
N CYS A 185 12.69 13.71 19.84
CA CYS A 185 11.50 12.89 19.58
C CYS A 185 11.79 11.60 18.80
N VAL A 186 12.91 11.55 18.07
CA VAL A 186 13.21 10.48 17.11
C VAL A 186 14.40 9.64 17.56
N LEU A 187 15.57 10.27 17.77
CA LEU A 187 16.78 9.56 18.18
C LEU A 187 16.58 8.86 19.53
N GLY A 188 16.93 7.57 19.60
CA GLY A 188 16.78 6.75 20.82
C GLY A 188 15.34 6.30 21.12
N ARG A 189 14.37 6.63 20.26
CA ARG A 189 12.94 6.27 20.39
C ARG A 189 12.49 5.27 19.31
N GLU A 190 13.42 4.69 18.57
CA GLU A 190 13.15 3.88 17.38
C GLU A 190 12.38 2.61 17.72
N ALA A 191 12.82 1.86 18.75
CA ALA A 191 12.18 0.60 19.14
C ALA A 191 10.72 0.78 19.60
N GLU A 192 10.46 1.80 20.43
CA GLU A 192 9.12 2.20 20.87
C GLU A 192 8.23 2.53 19.66
N TYR A 193 8.75 3.35 18.74
CA TYR A 193 8.02 3.76 17.56
C TYR A 193 7.69 2.59 16.63
N PHE A 194 8.65 1.70 16.38
CA PHE A 194 8.45 0.54 15.51
C PHE A 194 7.43 -0.46 16.09
N ALA A 195 7.50 -0.73 17.40
CA ALA A 195 6.52 -1.58 18.08
C ALA A 195 5.11 -0.99 17.97
N TRP A 196 4.96 0.32 18.23
CA TRP A 196 3.68 1.00 18.07
C TRP A 196 3.16 0.96 16.62
N ARG A 197 4.03 1.18 15.62
CA ARG A 197 3.65 1.10 14.20
C ARG A 197 3.19 -0.31 13.81
N ALA A 198 3.87 -1.35 14.28
CA ALA A 198 3.49 -2.73 14.03
C ALA A 198 2.11 -3.06 14.63
N ALA A 199 1.87 -2.68 15.90
CA ALA A 199 0.57 -2.82 16.55
C ALA A 199 -0.52 -2.06 15.79
N LYS A 200 -0.23 -0.81 15.37
CA LYS A 200 -1.20 -0.01 14.60
C LYS A 200 -1.54 -0.64 13.26
N GLN A 201 -0.56 -1.21 12.58
CA GLN A 201 -0.78 -1.92 11.34
C GLN A 201 -1.69 -3.15 11.55
N PHE A 202 -1.46 -3.91 12.63
CA PHE A 202 -2.29 -5.05 12.99
C PHE A 202 -3.76 -4.65 13.26
N GLU A 203 -4.00 -3.58 14.02
CA GLU A 203 -5.34 -3.03 14.23
C GLU A 203 -6.04 -2.68 12.91
N LEU A 204 -5.34 -2.01 11.98
CA LEU A 204 -5.89 -1.66 10.67
C LEU A 204 -6.26 -2.89 9.86
N ARG A 205 -5.45 -3.96 9.91
CA ARG A 205 -5.74 -5.23 9.23
C ARG A 205 -6.98 -5.92 9.81
N ASN A 206 -7.18 -5.87 11.13
CA ASN A 206 -8.39 -6.39 11.75
C ASN A 206 -9.64 -5.58 11.38
N LYS A 207 -9.52 -4.25 11.30
CA LYS A 207 -10.64 -3.35 10.99
C LYS A 207 -11.04 -3.35 9.52
N PHE A 208 -10.07 -3.32 8.60
CA PHE A 208 -10.29 -3.14 7.16
C PHE A 208 -10.03 -4.39 6.32
N GLY A 209 -9.66 -5.51 6.96
CA GLY A 209 -9.31 -6.75 6.30
C GLY A 209 -7.80 -6.92 6.10
N ALA A 210 -7.34 -8.16 6.26
CA ALA A 210 -5.93 -8.52 6.17
C ALA A 210 -5.46 -8.86 4.73
N SER A 211 -6.35 -8.74 3.74
CA SER A 211 -6.07 -9.06 2.34
C SER A 211 -6.14 -7.80 1.48
N VAL A 212 -5.31 -7.75 0.42
CA VAL A 212 -5.42 -6.71 -0.61
C VAL A 212 -6.69 -6.89 -1.45
N PHE A 213 -7.27 -8.09 -1.46
CA PHE A 213 -8.39 -8.52 -2.31
C PHE A 213 -9.77 -8.36 -1.65
N MET A 214 -9.92 -7.37 -0.77
CA MET A 214 -11.22 -7.07 -0.17
C MET A 214 -12.18 -6.52 -1.24
N GLN A 215 -13.39 -7.09 -1.35
CA GLN A 215 -14.40 -6.70 -2.34
C GLN A 215 -14.71 -5.20 -2.34
N GLU A 216 -14.88 -4.63 -1.14
CA GLU A 216 -14.92 -3.18 -0.92
C GLU A 216 -13.67 -2.80 -0.13
N PRO A 217 -12.59 -2.38 -0.79
CA PRO A 217 -11.34 -2.06 -0.10
C PRO A 217 -11.34 -0.63 0.44
N ASN A 218 -10.64 -0.42 1.55
CA ASN A 218 -10.33 0.93 2.02
C ASN A 218 -9.03 1.43 1.35
N VAL A 219 -9.14 2.44 0.50
CA VAL A 219 -8.03 2.95 -0.34
C VAL A 219 -6.91 3.57 0.52
N LYS A 220 -7.26 4.13 1.67
CA LYS A 220 -6.32 4.81 2.57
C LYS A 220 -5.66 3.84 3.54
N SER A 221 -6.45 3.08 4.28
CA SER A 221 -6.02 2.32 5.46
C SER A 221 -6.08 0.80 5.28
N GLY A 222 -6.60 0.32 4.14
CA GLY A 222 -6.65 -1.10 3.81
C GLY A 222 -5.27 -1.69 3.48
N CYS A 223 -5.23 -3.00 3.25
CA CYS A 223 -4.02 -3.68 2.82
C CYS A 223 -3.58 -3.20 1.43
N GLY A 224 -2.32 -2.78 1.30
CA GLY A 224 -1.80 -2.16 0.09
C GLY A 224 -2.30 -0.72 -0.15
N GLY A 225 -2.97 -0.11 0.83
CA GLY A 225 -3.46 1.27 0.75
C GLY A 225 -2.39 2.33 0.94
N LEU A 226 -2.80 3.60 0.89
CA LEU A 226 -1.89 4.77 1.03
C LEU A 226 -1.08 4.73 2.33
N ARG A 227 -1.66 4.25 3.44
CA ARG A 227 -0.99 4.15 4.75
C ARG A 227 0.14 3.14 4.76
N ASP A 228 0.15 2.12 3.91
CA ASP A 228 1.28 1.18 3.81
C ASP A 228 2.50 1.90 3.19
N TYR A 229 2.27 2.74 2.18
CA TYR A 229 3.29 3.60 1.58
C TYR A 229 3.83 4.61 2.60
N HIS A 230 2.94 5.30 3.33
CA HIS A 230 3.37 6.24 4.37
C HIS A 230 4.13 5.55 5.50
N ASN A 231 3.65 4.37 5.92
CA ASN A 231 4.30 3.57 6.96
C ASN A 231 5.75 3.23 6.58
N LEU A 232 6.02 2.90 5.32
CA LEU A 232 7.39 2.72 4.84
C LEU A 232 8.22 3.98 5.10
N LEU A 233 7.76 5.16 4.66
CA LEU A 233 8.52 6.40 4.81
C LEU A 233 8.68 6.84 6.28
N TRP A 234 7.68 6.66 7.13
CA TRP A 234 7.79 6.97 8.56
C TRP A 234 8.83 6.10 9.25
N ASN A 235 8.77 4.79 9.02
CA ASN A 235 9.75 3.86 9.56
C ASN A 235 11.16 4.13 9.02
N SER A 236 11.28 4.44 7.74
CA SER A 236 12.55 4.84 7.13
C SER A 236 13.11 6.15 7.68
N TYR A 237 12.26 7.11 8.02
CA TYR A 237 12.69 8.34 8.66
C TYR A 237 13.21 8.06 10.06
N PHE A 238 12.45 7.32 10.88
CA PHE A 238 12.87 6.97 12.24
C PHE A 238 14.17 6.17 12.26
N LYS A 239 14.34 5.26 11.29
CA LYS A 239 15.54 4.42 11.24
C LYS A 239 16.77 5.12 10.67
N GLU A 240 16.60 5.82 9.55
CA GLU A 240 17.73 6.26 8.72
C GLU A 240 17.69 7.76 8.39
N GLY A 241 16.69 8.51 8.90
CA GLY A 241 16.45 9.90 8.53
C GLY A 241 15.99 10.09 7.07
N ILE A 242 15.42 9.05 6.45
CA ILE A 242 15.03 9.04 5.04
C ILE A 242 13.53 9.30 4.89
N SER A 243 13.18 10.37 4.17
CA SER A 243 11.79 10.76 3.89
C SER A 243 11.37 10.60 2.42
N SER A 244 12.20 9.99 1.56
CA SER A 244 11.87 9.83 0.13
C SER A 244 12.23 8.46 -0.42
N THR A 245 11.42 7.97 -1.36
CA THR A 245 11.68 6.69 -2.04
C THR A 245 12.95 6.71 -2.88
N ALA A 246 13.39 7.89 -3.35
CA ALA A 246 14.66 8.05 -4.06
C ALA A 246 15.85 7.68 -3.18
N LYS A 247 15.88 8.23 -1.95
CA LYS A 247 16.91 7.92 -0.95
C LYS A 247 16.87 6.46 -0.49
N LEU A 248 15.69 5.84 -0.48
CA LEU A 248 15.58 4.39 -0.24
C LEU A 248 16.26 3.55 -1.34
N VAL A 249 16.28 4.03 -2.58
CA VAL A 249 17.05 3.39 -3.66
C VAL A 249 18.55 3.60 -3.47
N GLU A 250 18.98 4.82 -3.13
CA GLU A 250 20.38 5.13 -2.83
C GLU A 250 20.94 4.23 -1.72
N LYS A 251 20.13 3.96 -0.69
CA LYS A 251 20.45 3.07 0.43
C LYS A 251 20.23 1.58 0.16
N ARG A 252 19.89 1.21 -1.08
CA ARG A 252 19.63 -0.18 -1.53
C ARG A 252 18.51 -0.89 -0.75
N ILE A 253 17.64 -0.13 -0.07
CA ILE A 253 16.43 -0.65 0.58
C ILE A 253 15.36 -0.95 -0.48
N LEU A 254 15.24 -0.06 -1.47
CA LEU A 254 14.44 -0.28 -2.68
C LEU A 254 15.34 -0.42 -3.91
N ARG A 255 14.84 -1.10 -4.93
CA ARG A 255 15.41 -1.04 -6.29
C ARG A 255 14.66 -0.05 -7.16
N SER A 256 15.29 0.44 -8.22
CA SER A 256 14.65 1.36 -9.18
C SER A 256 13.34 0.82 -9.77
N PRO A 257 13.24 -0.46 -10.21
CA PRO A 257 11.97 -1.01 -10.69
C PRO A 257 10.89 -1.14 -9.60
N GLU A 258 11.29 -1.49 -8.37
CA GLU A 258 10.37 -1.53 -7.22
C GLU A 258 9.84 -0.13 -6.92
N ARG A 259 10.71 0.87 -6.88
CA ARG A 259 10.31 2.28 -6.72
C ARG A 259 9.34 2.71 -7.82
N ALA A 260 9.61 2.40 -9.08
CA ALA A 260 8.72 2.76 -10.18
C ALA A 260 7.30 2.16 -10.02
N LEU A 261 7.21 0.88 -9.65
CA LEU A 261 5.93 0.22 -9.37
C LEU A 261 5.22 0.78 -8.13
N LEU A 262 5.98 1.06 -7.07
CA LEU A 262 5.46 1.65 -5.83
C LEU A 262 4.89 3.05 -6.09
N GLU A 263 5.63 3.90 -6.82
CA GLU A 263 5.21 5.26 -7.17
C GLU A 263 4.00 5.27 -8.12
N LYS A 264 3.93 4.30 -9.04
CA LYS A 264 2.76 4.12 -9.92
C LYS A 264 1.53 3.70 -9.11
N GLY A 265 1.68 2.72 -8.23
CA GLY A 265 0.58 2.26 -7.37
C GLY A 265 0.09 3.36 -6.43
N TYR A 266 1.04 4.11 -5.85
CA TYR A 266 0.73 5.23 -4.98
C TYR A 266 -0.02 6.37 -5.70
N ASP A 267 0.42 6.73 -6.91
CA ASP A 267 -0.28 7.70 -7.76
C ASP A 267 -1.71 7.26 -8.08
N PHE A 268 -1.87 5.99 -8.49
CA PHE A 268 -3.17 5.42 -8.82
C PHE A 268 -4.12 5.45 -7.62
N LEU A 269 -3.68 5.01 -6.44
CA LEU A 269 -4.51 5.00 -5.23
C LEU A 269 -4.93 6.42 -4.81
N LEU A 270 -4.04 7.42 -4.94
CA LEU A 270 -4.40 8.82 -4.71
C LEU A 270 -5.45 9.31 -5.71
N ARG A 271 -5.34 8.91 -6.98
CA ARG A 271 -6.31 9.26 -8.03
C ARG A 271 -7.68 8.64 -7.74
N VAL A 272 -7.72 7.36 -7.34
CA VAL A 272 -8.96 6.68 -6.90
C VAL A 272 -9.57 7.44 -5.73
N ARG A 273 -8.80 7.75 -4.69
CA ARG A 273 -9.29 8.49 -3.52
C ARG A 273 -9.85 9.87 -3.90
N THR A 274 -9.19 10.60 -4.80
CA THR A 274 -9.68 11.88 -5.34
C THR A 274 -11.04 11.72 -6.02
N GLU A 275 -11.20 10.69 -6.86
CA GLU A 275 -12.48 10.43 -7.54
C GLU A 275 -13.59 10.09 -6.54
N LEU A 276 -13.32 9.23 -5.54
CA LEU A 276 -14.31 8.90 -4.51
C LEU A 276 -14.81 10.12 -3.76
N HIS A 277 -13.90 11.05 -3.46
CA HIS A 277 -14.23 12.30 -2.81
C HIS A 277 -15.12 13.17 -3.71
N TYR A 278 -14.79 13.32 -5.01
CA TYR A 278 -15.61 14.07 -5.95
C TYR A 278 -17.01 13.45 -6.18
N LEU A 279 -17.10 12.13 -6.29
CA LEU A 279 -18.37 11.41 -6.48
C LEU A 279 -19.29 11.53 -5.26
N ASN A 280 -18.71 11.53 -4.06
CA ASN A 280 -19.48 11.53 -2.81
C ASN A 280 -19.73 12.93 -2.24
N GLY A 281 -19.00 13.95 -2.72
CA GLY A 281 -19.08 15.34 -2.24
C GLY A 281 -18.57 15.54 -0.81
N ARG A 282 -17.87 14.55 -0.24
CA ARG A 282 -17.31 14.52 1.12
C ARG A 282 -16.20 13.48 1.21
N PRO A 283 -15.37 13.48 2.28
CA PRO A 283 -14.35 12.47 2.49
C PRO A 283 -14.93 11.06 2.43
N GLN A 284 -14.30 10.18 1.65
CA GLN A 284 -14.69 8.78 1.51
C GLN A 284 -13.48 7.94 1.12
N ASP A 285 -13.05 7.07 2.03
CA ASP A 285 -11.89 6.20 1.81
C ASP A 285 -12.30 4.76 1.44
N GLN A 286 -13.58 4.42 1.55
CA GLN A 286 -14.13 3.09 1.25
C GLN A 286 -14.61 3.01 -0.20
N LEU A 287 -14.02 2.12 -1.00
CA LEU A 287 -14.38 1.87 -2.39
C LEU A 287 -15.55 0.86 -2.48
N THR A 288 -16.76 1.35 -2.17
CA THR A 288 -17.98 0.53 -2.19
C THR A 288 -18.34 0.03 -3.60
N LEU A 289 -19.08 -1.06 -3.73
CA LEU A 289 -19.53 -1.64 -5.01
C LEU A 289 -20.17 -0.58 -5.94
N ARG A 290 -21.02 0.29 -5.37
CA ARG A 290 -21.65 1.41 -6.10
C ARG A 290 -20.60 2.37 -6.68
N LEU A 291 -19.62 2.74 -5.87
CA LEU A 291 -18.57 3.69 -6.26
C LEU A 291 -17.58 3.09 -7.26
N GLN A 292 -17.39 1.77 -7.27
CA GLN A 292 -16.52 1.10 -8.23
C GLN A 292 -17.01 1.31 -9.68
N GLY A 293 -18.31 1.13 -9.93
CA GLY A 293 -18.89 1.39 -11.24
C GLY A 293 -18.78 2.86 -11.66
N GLN A 294 -19.06 3.79 -10.74
CA GLN A 294 -18.97 5.23 -11.00
C GLN A 294 -17.53 5.66 -11.30
N ALA A 295 -16.55 5.21 -10.50
CA ALA A 295 -15.14 5.49 -10.72
C ALA A 295 -14.63 4.88 -12.03
N ALA A 296 -15.02 3.65 -12.35
CA ALA A 296 -14.64 2.99 -13.61
C ALA A 296 -15.16 3.77 -14.84
N ALA A 297 -16.38 4.32 -14.77
CA ALA A 297 -16.92 5.18 -15.81
C ALA A 297 -16.16 6.53 -15.90
N ALA A 298 -15.89 7.16 -14.76
CA ALA A 298 -15.15 8.43 -14.69
C ALA A 298 -13.70 8.31 -15.19
N PHE A 299 -13.07 7.16 -15.02
CA PHE A 299 -11.73 6.87 -15.56
C PHE A 299 -11.74 6.38 -17.01
N HIS A 300 -12.90 6.39 -17.68
CA HIS A 300 -13.03 6.07 -19.09
C HIS A 300 -12.53 4.66 -19.47
N TYR A 301 -12.71 3.67 -18.58
CA TYR A 301 -12.41 2.27 -18.90
C TYR A 301 -13.15 1.83 -20.18
N PRO A 302 -12.47 1.26 -21.19
CA PRO A 302 -13.00 1.14 -22.56
C PRO A 302 -14.03 0.03 -22.76
N GLN A 303 -14.22 -0.85 -21.77
CA GLN A 303 -15.10 -2.01 -21.90
C GLN A 303 -16.55 -1.58 -22.17
N GLN A 304 -17.28 -2.32 -23.00
CA GLN A 304 -18.61 -1.90 -23.46
C GLN A 304 -19.63 -1.80 -22.31
N ASN A 305 -19.69 -2.81 -21.43
CA ASN A 305 -20.62 -2.88 -20.31
C ASN A 305 -19.97 -2.36 -19.01
N ILE A 306 -20.75 -1.68 -18.16
CA ILE A 306 -20.35 -1.16 -16.86
C ILE A 306 -19.74 -2.23 -15.94
N LEU A 307 -20.25 -3.45 -15.93
CA LEU A 307 -19.71 -4.56 -15.13
C LEU A 307 -18.27 -4.87 -15.55
N ARG A 308 -18.02 -4.97 -16.85
CA ARG A 308 -16.67 -5.21 -17.40
C ARG A 308 -15.72 -4.05 -17.17
N ARG A 309 -16.22 -2.80 -17.21
CA ARG A 309 -15.42 -1.62 -16.82
C ARG A 309 -15.01 -1.71 -15.37
N CYS A 310 -15.94 -2.09 -14.50
CA CYS A 310 -15.73 -2.26 -13.08
C CYS A 310 -14.71 -3.36 -12.78
N GLU A 311 -14.81 -4.52 -13.43
CA GLU A 311 -13.84 -5.62 -13.28
C GLU A 311 -12.44 -5.23 -13.75
N ALA A 312 -12.33 -4.53 -14.88
CA ALA A 312 -11.05 -4.03 -15.38
C ALA A 312 -10.44 -2.99 -14.42
N PHE A 313 -11.26 -2.05 -13.93
CA PHE A 313 -10.84 -1.07 -12.94
C PHE A 313 -10.38 -1.71 -11.63
N MET A 314 -11.14 -2.65 -11.11
CA MET A 314 -10.80 -3.31 -9.86
C MET A 314 -9.59 -4.23 -10.01
N ARG A 315 -9.38 -4.83 -11.20
CA ARG A 315 -8.13 -5.55 -11.51
C ARG A 315 -6.92 -4.62 -11.41
N ASP A 316 -6.99 -3.43 -12.01
CA ASP A 316 -5.92 -2.43 -11.90
C ASP A 316 -5.73 -1.97 -10.45
N TYR A 317 -6.83 -1.77 -9.71
CA TYR A 317 -6.78 -1.44 -8.29
C TYR A 317 -6.01 -2.49 -7.48
N TYR A 318 -6.38 -3.76 -7.60
CA TYR A 318 -5.73 -4.84 -6.85
C TYR A 318 -4.28 -5.05 -7.26
N GLN A 319 -3.94 -4.90 -8.54
CA GLN A 319 -2.54 -4.96 -8.99
C GLN A 319 -1.70 -3.86 -8.33
N ASN A 320 -2.20 -2.62 -8.30
CA ASN A 320 -1.50 -1.49 -7.67
C ASN A 320 -1.41 -1.65 -6.15
N ALA A 321 -2.50 -2.04 -5.47
CA ALA A 321 -2.51 -2.29 -4.03
C ALA A 321 -1.57 -3.45 -3.65
N ARG A 322 -1.57 -4.54 -4.41
CA ARG A 322 -0.66 -5.69 -4.23
C ARG A 322 0.80 -5.27 -4.39
N ASN A 323 1.12 -4.45 -5.39
CA ASN A 323 2.48 -3.93 -5.56
C ASN A 323 2.91 -3.07 -4.35
N VAL A 324 2.06 -2.14 -3.91
CA VAL A 324 2.33 -1.33 -2.71
C VAL A 324 2.56 -2.22 -1.50
N HIS A 325 1.68 -3.20 -1.27
CA HIS A 325 1.78 -4.12 -0.13
C HIS A 325 3.09 -4.91 -0.14
N LEU A 326 3.40 -5.61 -1.25
CA LEU A 326 4.56 -6.47 -1.33
C LEU A 326 5.88 -5.68 -1.25
N ILE A 327 5.96 -4.53 -1.94
CA ILE A 327 7.17 -3.71 -1.97
C ILE A 327 7.43 -3.07 -0.60
N THR A 328 6.40 -2.50 0.05
CA THR A 328 6.55 -1.87 1.37
C THR A 328 6.92 -2.91 2.44
N HIS A 329 6.30 -4.08 2.41
CA HIS A 329 6.61 -5.16 3.34
C HIS A 329 8.06 -5.66 3.17
N THR A 330 8.50 -5.90 1.94
CA THR A 330 9.88 -6.30 1.65
C THR A 330 10.89 -5.20 2.03
N ALA A 331 10.58 -3.93 1.80
CA ALA A 331 11.46 -2.83 2.20
C ALA A 331 11.60 -2.73 3.72
N LEU A 332 10.51 -2.86 4.47
CA LEU A 332 10.53 -2.90 5.94
C LEU A 332 11.28 -4.13 6.47
N ALA A 333 11.13 -5.29 5.82
CA ALA A 333 11.88 -6.51 6.16
C ALA A 333 13.39 -6.36 5.92
N ARG A 334 13.82 -5.72 4.81
CA ARG A 334 15.23 -5.39 4.56
C ARG A 334 15.80 -4.44 5.62
N MET A 335 14.95 -3.58 6.17
CA MET A 335 15.30 -2.74 7.32
C MET A 335 15.19 -3.49 8.66
N LYS A 336 14.90 -4.79 8.70
CA LYS A 336 14.70 -5.58 9.93
C LYS A 336 13.64 -4.99 10.87
N LEU A 337 12.67 -4.27 10.32
CA LEU A 337 11.58 -3.65 11.08
C LEU A 337 10.33 -4.54 11.14
N VAL A 338 10.34 -5.61 10.34
CA VAL A 338 9.39 -6.70 10.45
C VAL A 338 10.17 -7.87 11.02
N GLY A 339 9.79 -8.30 12.23
CA GLY A 339 10.31 -9.54 12.80
C GLY A 339 9.75 -10.74 12.03
N SER A 340 10.60 -11.74 11.80
CA SER A 340 10.13 -13.12 11.65
C SER A 340 9.31 -13.47 12.89
N SER A 341 8.18 -14.12 12.72
CA SER A 341 7.32 -14.62 13.79
C SER A 341 8.07 -15.67 14.61
N THR A 342 8.98 -15.24 15.48
CA THR A 342 9.62 -16.04 16.51
C THR A 342 9.73 -15.16 17.74
N ASP A 343 8.61 -14.96 18.43
CA ASP A 343 8.62 -14.71 19.87
C ASP A 343 9.17 -15.99 20.54
N GLY A 344 10.49 -16.13 20.50
CA GLY A 344 11.21 -16.96 21.44
C GLY A 344 11.64 -16.04 22.57
N GLY A 345 11.01 -16.18 23.73
CA GLY A 345 11.45 -15.54 24.96
C GLY A 345 12.91 -15.86 25.29
N LEU A 346 13.39 -15.32 26.42
CA LEU A 346 14.78 -15.31 26.91
C LEU A 346 15.52 -16.67 27.01
N LEU A 347 14.99 -17.75 26.46
CA LEU A 347 15.57 -19.09 26.33
C LEU A 347 16.49 -19.30 25.11
N SER A 348 16.72 -18.30 24.24
CA SER A 348 17.53 -18.50 23.03
C SER A 348 19.05 -18.30 23.18
N LEU A 349 19.54 -17.89 24.35
CA LEU A 349 20.94 -17.48 24.56
C LEU A 349 21.96 -18.63 24.72
N PHE A 350 21.54 -19.90 24.76
CA PHE A 350 22.44 -21.02 25.07
C PHE A 350 22.46 -22.20 24.08
N ILE A 351 21.93 -22.06 22.87
CA ILE A 351 22.02 -23.12 21.85
C ILE A 351 22.96 -22.65 20.74
N ARG A 352 24.11 -23.34 20.57
CA ARG A 352 24.84 -23.34 19.28
C ARG A 352 23.89 -23.90 18.22
N ARG A 353 23.12 -23.03 17.58
CA ARG A 353 22.12 -23.40 16.57
C ARG A 353 22.84 -24.03 15.37
N SER A 354 22.56 -25.29 15.09
CA SER A 354 23.14 -26.01 13.97
C SER A 354 22.67 -25.40 12.65
N VAL A 355 23.63 -25.06 11.78
CA VAL A 355 23.35 -24.70 10.39
C VAL A 355 23.18 -26.01 9.61
N MET A 356 22.03 -26.19 8.97
CA MET A 356 21.76 -27.39 8.15
C MET A 356 21.79 -27.02 6.67
N HIS A 357 22.75 -27.55 5.92
CA HIS A 357 22.83 -27.36 4.47
C HIS A 357 22.04 -28.44 3.72
N PHE A 358 21.39 -28.07 2.62
CA PHE A 358 20.66 -28.96 1.72
C PHE A 358 20.45 -28.29 0.36
N ASP A 359 20.74 -29.01 -0.73
CA ASP A 359 20.35 -28.63 -2.10
C ASP A 359 20.73 -27.20 -2.54
N GLY A 360 21.85 -26.66 -2.03
CA GLY A 360 22.32 -25.29 -2.30
C GLY A 360 21.71 -24.22 -1.39
N PHE A 361 21.07 -24.63 -0.30
CA PHE A 361 20.49 -23.77 0.72
C PHE A 361 21.00 -24.16 2.10
N PHE A 362 20.83 -23.26 3.06
CA PHE A 362 21.03 -23.58 4.47
C PHE A 362 19.89 -23.04 5.33
N ALA A 363 19.58 -23.75 6.41
CA ALA A 363 18.63 -23.29 7.41
C ALA A 363 19.34 -22.74 8.64
N ARG A 364 18.88 -21.58 9.12
CA ARG A 364 19.28 -20.97 10.39
C ARG A 364 18.09 -20.23 10.98
N GLU A 365 17.80 -20.47 12.26
CA GLU A 365 16.72 -19.77 13.00
C GLU A 365 15.33 -19.93 12.36
N GLY A 366 15.02 -21.11 11.84
CA GLY A 366 13.74 -21.37 11.17
C GLY A 366 13.62 -20.78 9.76
N LEU A 367 14.67 -20.10 9.26
CA LEU A 367 14.71 -19.48 7.94
C LEU A 367 15.64 -20.22 6.98
N ILE A 368 15.22 -20.34 5.72
CA ILE A 368 16.04 -20.86 4.61
C ILE A 368 16.75 -19.69 3.91
N TYR A 369 18.05 -19.84 3.75
CA TYR A 369 18.94 -18.93 3.03
C TYR A 369 19.57 -19.64 1.81
N PRO A 370 19.91 -18.91 0.73
CA PRO A 370 20.68 -19.47 -0.37
C PRO A 370 22.17 -19.57 0.00
N ASP A 371 22.84 -20.69 -0.35
CA ASP A 371 24.30 -20.83 -0.19
C ASP A 371 25.06 -19.83 -1.08
N SER A 372 24.49 -19.51 -2.25
CA SER A 372 25.10 -18.58 -3.20
C SER A 372 24.04 -17.77 -3.96
N LYS A 373 24.44 -16.61 -4.52
CA LYS A 373 23.57 -15.80 -5.40
C LYS A 373 23.27 -16.45 -6.75
N ASN A 374 24.01 -17.51 -7.10
CA ASN A 374 23.90 -18.23 -8.36
C ASN A 374 23.19 -19.58 -8.23
N VAL A 375 22.84 -20.00 -7.01
CA VAL A 375 22.21 -21.30 -6.74
C VAL A 375 21.03 -21.61 -7.67
N LEU A 376 20.16 -20.62 -7.94
CA LEU A 376 19.00 -20.78 -8.83
C LEU A 376 19.35 -20.77 -10.31
N LYS A 377 20.48 -20.18 -10.71
CA LYS A 377 20.96 -20.21 -12.10
C LYS A 377 21.63 -21.53 -12.43
N GLU A 378 22.40 -22.07 -11.48
CA GLU A 378 23.07 -23.36 -11.60
C GLU A 378 22.07 -24.50 -11.80
N ASP A 379 20.99 -24.50 -11.02
CA ASP A 379 19.86 -25.40 -11.21
C ASP A 379 18.54 -24.64 -11.01
N PRO A 380 17.86 -24.24 -12.10
CA PRO A 380 16.56 -23.58 -12.02
C PRO A 380 15.53 -24.37 -11.21
N ALA A 381 15.56 -25.70 -11.22
CA ALA A 381 14.59 -26.53 -10.49
C ALA A 381 14.60 -26.27 -8.99
N ARG A 382 15.72 -25.77 -8.45
CA ARG A 382 15.84 -25.33 -7.05
C ARG A 382 14.83 -24.26 -6.65
N ILE A 383 14.29 -23.51 -7.62
CA ILE A 383 13.16 -22.60 -7.39
C ILE A 383 11.97 -23.35 -6.80
N LEU A 384 11.60 -24.52 -7.32
CA LEU A 384 10.49 -25.32 -6.77
C LEU A 384 10.93 -26.16 -5.58
N GLN A 385 12.16 -26.69 -5.60
CA GLN A 385 12.67 -27.53 -4.49
C GLN A 385 12.68 -26.75 -3.18
N VAL A 386 13.03 -25.46 -3.18
CA VAL A 386 13.07 -24.68 -1.94
C VAL A 386 11.69 -24.52 -1.29
N PHE A 387 10.61 -24.44 -2.07
CA PHE A 387 9.24 -24.50 -1.53
C PHE A 387 8.93 -25.86 -0.93
N GLN A 388 9.34 -26.94 -1.60
CA GLN A 388 9.21 -28.29 -1.04
C GLN A 388 10.01 -28.42 0.26
N HIS A 389 11.23 -27.89 0.34
CA HIS A 389 12.02 -27.89 1.58
C HIS A 389 11.34 -27.12 2.70
N ALA A 390 10.79 -25.92 2.43
CA ALA A 390 10.00 -25.17 3.40
C ALA A 390 8.76 -25.93 3.88
N GLN A 391 8.12 -26.71 2.99
CA GLN A 391 6.99 -27.56 3.34
C GLN A 391 7.41 -28.75 4.22
N VAL A 392 8.45 -29.49 3.81
CA VAL A 392 8.94 -30.68 4.54
C VAL A 392 9.45 -30.30 5.92
N ARG A 393 10.22 -29.22 6.00
CA ARG A 393 11.01 -28.87 7.20
C ARG A 393 10.32 -27.85 8.10
N GLN A 394 9.13 -27.39 7.72
CA GLN A 394 8.41 -26.33 8.44
C GLN A 394 9.26 -25.07 8.64
N LEU A 395 9.95 -24.66 7.58
CA LEU A 395 10.80 -23.49 7.56
C LEU A 395 10.14 -22.36 6.75
N GLU A 396 10.51 -21.13 7.07
CA GLU A 396 10.17 -19.95 6.27
C GLU A 396 11.34 -19.52 5.39
N PHE A 397 11.08 -18.66 4.40
CA PHE A 397 12.16 -18.10 3.58
C PHE A 397 12.74 -16.86 4.23
N SER A 398 14.08 -16.76 4.22
CA SER A 398 14.75 -15.48 4.49
C SER A 398 14.38 -14.43 3.44
N GLU A 399 14.53 -13.15 3.77
CA GLU A 399 14.25 -12.08 2.81
C GLU A 399 15.24 -12.11 1.64
N GLU A 400 16.48 -12.54 1.87
CA GLU A 400 17.48 -12.74 0.81
C GLU A 400 17.02 -13.80 -0.20
N LEU A 401 16.45 -14.92 0.28
CA LEU A 401 15.92 -15.97 -0.58
C LEU A 401 14.68 -15.50 -1.36
N ARG A 402 13.72 -14.85 -0.68
CA ARG A 402 12.53 -14.26 -1.31
C ARG A 402 12.92 -13.30 -2.44
N ASP A 403 13.89 -12.43 -2.16
CA ASP A 403 14.40 -11.47 -3.13
C ASP A 403 15.13 -12.14 -4.30
N LEU A 404 15.94 -13.15 -4.02
CA LEU A 404 16.63 -13.93 -5.04
C LEU A 404 15.65 -14.62 -6.01
N ILE A 405 14.59 -15.24 -5.48
CA ILE A 405 13.53 -15.88 -6.29
C ILE A 405 12.85 -14.85 -7.19
N ARG A 406 12.40 -13.71 -6.63
CA ARG A 406 11.74 -12.64 -7.42
C ARG A 406 12.62 -12.12 -8.56
N ARG A 407 13.93 -11.98 -8.31
CA ARG A 407 14.92 -11.55 -9.33
C ARG A 407 15.20 -12.60 -10.41
N ARG A 408 14.74 -13.83 -10.23
CA ARG A 408 15.01 -14.97 -11.10
C ARG A 408 13.74 -15.61 -11.65
N LEU A 409 12.60 -14.92 -11.55
CA LEU A 409 11.34 -15.38 -12.16
C LEU A 409 11.43 -15.64 -13.66
N SER A 410 12.34 -14.97 -14.38
CA SER A 410 12.58 -15.24 -15.81
C SER A 410 13.18 -16.62 -16.09
N LEU A 411 13.75 -17.30 -15.09
CA LEU A 411 14.20 -18.69 -15.23
C LEU A 411 13.01 -19.67 -15.36
N ILE A 412 11.82 -19.27 -14.91
CA ILE A 412 10.56 -20.01 -15.11
C ILE A 412 10.05 -19.73 -16.53
N ASN A 413 10.73 -20.32 -17.50
CA ASN A 413 10.38 -20.26 -18.92
C ASN A 413 9.65 -21.53 -19.36
N ARG A 414 9.36 -21.67 -20.67
CA ARG A 414 8.67 -22.85 -21.21
C ARG A 414 9.45 -24.14 -20.96
N THR A 415 10.78 -24.15 -21.11
CA THR A 415 11.61 -25.33 -20.82
C THR A 415 11.45 -25.76 -19.36
N PHE A 416 11.46 -24.80 -18.43
CA PHE A 416 11.22 -25.05 -17.01
C PHE A 416 9.83 -25.66 -16.73
N GLN A 417 8.78 -25.12 -17.36
CA GLN A 417 7.39 -25.55 -17.18
C GLN A 417 7.13 -27.00 -17.66
N TYR A 418 7.88 -27.48 -18.65
CA TYR A 418 7.72 -28.83 -19.22
C TYR A 418 8.73 -29.85 -18.65
N ALA A 419 9.71 -29.40 -17.86
CA ALA A 419 10.75 -30.26 -17.30
C ALA A 419 10.18 -31.31 -16.33
N LYS A 420 10.69 -32.55 -16.41
CA LYS A 420 10.29 -33.67 -15.55
C LYS A 420 10.47 -33.38 -14.07
N LYS A 421 11.65 -32.89 -13.71
CA LYS A 421 11.98 -32.53 -12.33
C LYS A 421 10.99 -31.50 -11.76
N SER A 422 10.65 -30.46 -12.52
CA SER A 422 9.73 -29.40 -12.08
C SER A 422 8.32 -29.93 -11.77
N ARG A 423 7.74 -30.74 -12.68
CA ARG A 423 6.40 -31.31 -12.47
C ARG A 423 6.37 -32.30 -11.30
N GLU A 424 7.41 -33.11 -11.13
CA GLU A 424 7.50 -34.08 -10.03
C GLU A 424 7.58 -33.39 -8.67
N ILE A 425 8.39 -32.33 -8.55
CA ILE A 425 8.47 -31.53 -7.32
C ILE A 425 7.12 -30.88 -7.02
N PHE A 426 6.47 -30.28 -8.02
CA PHE A 426 5.19 -29.61 -7.81
C PHE A 426 4.09 -30.59 -7.39
N LEU A 427 3.98 -31.74 -8.05
CA LEU A 427 3.03 -32.79 -7.64
C LEU A 427 3.35 -33.30 -6.22
N ALA A 428 4.62 -33.43 -5.85
CA ALA A 428 5.01 -33.80 -4.49
C ALA A 428 4.61 -32.73 -3.43
N ILE A 429 4.66 -31.44 -3.78
CA ILE A 429 4.12 -30.37 -2.93
C ILE A 429 2.60 -30.55 -2.74
N LEU A 430 1.87 -30.82 -3.82
CA LEU A 430 0.42 -31.04 -3.76
C LEU A 430 0.03 -32.34 -3.02
N SER A 431 0.93 -33.33 -2.96
CA SER A 431 0.65 -34.59 -2.24
C SER A 431 0.62 -34.46 -0.71
N ARG A 432 1.09 -33.33 -0.15
CA ARG A 432 1.20 -33.10 1.31
C ARG A 432 -0.04 -32.44 1.90
N LYS A 433 -1.06 -33.27 2.22
CA LYS A 433 -2.30 -32.82 2.87
C LYS A 433 -2.04 -31.94 4.10
N GLY A 434 -2.76 -30.84 4.21
CA GLY A 434 -2.68 -29.92 5.35
C GLY A 434 -1.63 -28.81 5.20
N GLU A 435 -0.74 -28.90 4.21
CA GLU A 435 0.40 -27.99 4.03
C GLU A 435 0.48 -27.38 2.62
N VAL A 436 -0.54 -27.55 1.79
CA VAL A 436 -0.49 -27.14 0.37
C VAL A 436 -0.74 -25.64 0.23
N GLY A 437 -1.77 -25.12 0.87
CA GLY A 437 -2.24 -23.74 0.78
C GLY A 437 -1.18 -22.73 1.18
N ARG A 438 -0.49 -22.97 2.31
CA ARG A 438 0.62 -22.12 2.78
C ARG A 438 1.72 -21.98 1.72
N ILE A 439 2.07 -23.09 1.06
CA ILE A 439 3.14 -23.12 0.06
C ILE A 439 2.68 -22.49 -1.26
N LEU A 440 1.48 -22.82 -1.74
CA LEU A 440 0.95 -22.20 -2.96
C LEU A 440 0.75 -20.69 -2.80
N ARG A 441 0.34 -20.22 -1.62
CA ARG A 441 0.29 -18.79 -1.31
C ARG A 441 1.68 -18.15 -1.37
N LEU A 442 2.69 -18.75 -0.73
CA LEU A 442 4.07 -18.26 -0.82
C LEU A 442 4.59 -18.24 -2.27
N MET A 443 4.26 -19.27 -3.06
CA MET A 443 4.59 -19.31 -4.49
C MET A 443 3.87 -18.20 -5.27
N HIS A 444 2.61 -17.91 -4.96
CA HIS A 444 1.85 -16.84 -5.59
C HIS A 444 2.41 -15.45 -5.23
N ASP A 445 2.72 -15.20 -3.96
CA ASP A 445 3.29 -13.93 -3.47
C ASP A 445 4.67 -13.64 -4.06
N LEU A 446 5.46 -14.68 -4.33
CA LEU A 446 6.73 -14.57 -5.02
C LEU A 446 6.61 -14.58 -6.55
N GLY A 447 5.40 -14.73 -7.11
CA GLY A 447 5.12 -14.77 -8.55
C GLY A 447 5.46 -16.08 -9.24
N VAL A 448 5.93 -17.08 -8.49
CA VAL A 448 6.32 -18.40 -8.98
C VAL A 448 5.10 -19.19 -9.46
N LEU A 449 4.00 -19.18 -8.70
CA LEU A 449 2.83 -20.01 -9.02
C LEU A 449 2.21 -19.63 -10.37
N GLY A 450 1.92 -18.35 -10.59
CA GLY A 450 1.35 -17.88 -11.85
C GLY A 450 2.30 -17.96 -13.05
N LYS A 451 3.63 -17.96 -12.83
CA LYS A 451 4.61 -18.21 -13.89
C LYS A 451 4.76 -19.69 -14.22
N PHE A 452 4.60 -20.57 -13.24
CA PHE A 452 4.73 -22.02 -13.43
C PHE A 452 3.44 -22.65 -13.98
N ILE A 453 2.27 -22.15 -13.53
CA ILE A 453 0.93 -22.51 -14.01
C ILE A 453 0.29 -21.25 -14.63
N PRO A 454 0.60 -20.90 -15.89
CA PRO A 454 0.06 -19.71 -16.56
C PRO A 454 -1.47 -19.62 -16.54
N GLU A 455 -2.15 -20.76 -16.58
CA GLU A 455 -3.61 -20.89 -16.54
C GLU A 455 -4.18 -20.28 -15.25
N PHE A 456 -3.55 -20.59 -14.10
CA PHE A 456 -3.83 -19.93 -12.83
C PHE A 456 -3.30 -18.49 -12.81
N GLY A 457 -2.15 -18.23 -13.43
CA GLY A 457 -1.56 -16.90 -13.53
C GLY A 457 -2.51 -15.85 -14.09
N HIS A 458 -3.36 -16.21 -15.06
CA HIS A 458 -4.39 -15.32 -15.62
C HIS A 458 -5.51 -14.94 -14.64
N LEU A 459 -5.67 -15.67 -13.54
CA LEU A 459 -6.60 -15.33 -12.45
C LEU A 459 -6.04 -14.26 -11.51
N THR A 460 -4.76 -13.90 -11.63
CA THR A 460 -4.12 -12.95 -10.71
C THR A 460 -4.84 -11.60 -10.71
N CYS A 461 -5.38 -11.18 -9.56
CA CYS A 461 -6.20 -9.98 -9.41
C CYS A 461 -7.47 -9.97 -10.29
N LEU A 462 -7.93 -11.13 -10.78
CA LEU A 462 -9.15 -11.22 -11.59
C LEU A 462 -10.37 -11.02 -10.70
N VAL A 463 -11.07 -9.91 -10.91
CA VAL A 463 -12.27 -9.56 -10.17
C VAL A 463 -13.49 -10.13 -10.89
N GLN A 464 -14.41 -10.68 -10.12
CA GLN A 464 -15.72 -11.10 -10.60
C GLN A 464 -16.78 -10.38 -9.80
N HIS A 465 -17.61 -9.61 -10.50
CA HIS A 465 -18.71 -8.88 -9.87
C HIS A 465 -19.92 -9.81 -9.71
N GLU A 466 -19.83 -10.73 -8.76
CA GLU A 466 -20.97 -11.54 -8.30
C GLU A 466 -21.21 -11.31 -6.81
N PHE A 467 -22.47 -11.25 -6.39
CA PHE A 467 -22.90 -10.85 -5.03
C PHE A 467 -22.27 -11.70 -3.91
N TYR A 468 -21.86 -12.93 -4.22
CA TYR A 468 -21.28 -13.89 -3.27
C TYR A 468 -19.75 -13.89 -3.22
N HIS A 469 -19.07 -13.20 -4.14
CA HIS A 469 -17.60 -13.27 -4.27
C HIS A 469 -16.92 -12.19 -3.43
N ARG A 470 -16.41 -12.60 -2.28
CA ARG A 470 -15.62 -11.73 -1.36
C ARG A 470 -14.20 -11.45 -1.84
N TYR A 471 -13.67 -12.32 -2.72
CA TYR A 471 -12.26 -12.37 -3.13
C TYR A 471 -12.13 -12.36 -4.65
N THR A 472 -10.96 -11.96 -5.16
CA THR A 472 -10.57 -12.19 -6.56
C THR A 472 -10.42 -13.69 -6.84
N ALA A 473 -10.48 -14.10 -8.11
CA ALA A 473 -10.51 -15.53 -8.48
C ALA A 473 -9.25 -16.30 -8.04
N ASP A 474 -8.08 -15.68 -8.08
CA ASP A 474 -6.83 -16.22 -7.54
C ASP A 474 -6.91 -16.43 -6.02
N GLU A 475 -7.32 -15.40 -5.28
CA GLU A 475 -7.44 -15.46 -3.82
C GLU A 475 -8.52 -16.43 -3.38
N HIS A 476 -9.66 -16.48 -4.06
CA HIS A 476 -10.71 -17.48 -3.85
C HIS A 476 -10.14 -18.89 -3.95
N THR A 477 -9.42 -19.18 -5.04
CA THR A 477 -8.81 -20.49 -5.29
C THR A 477 -7.83 -20.87 -4.17
N LEU A 478 -6.96 -19.94 -3.75
CA LEU A 478 -6.01 -20.18 -2.65
C LEU A 478 -6.72 -20.39 -1.31
N VAL A 479 -7.75 -19.61 -1.01
CA VAL A 479 -8.58 -19.77 0.21
C VAL A 479 -9.28 -21.14 0.20
N CYS A 480 -9.80 -21.60 -0.93
CA CYS A 480 -10.39 -22.94 -1.06
C CYS A 480 -9.38 -24.05 -0.72
N ILE A 481 -8.15 -23.95 -1.22
CA ILE A 481 -7.06 -24.88 -0.91
C ILE A 481 -6.70 -24.83 0.59
N GLU A 482 -6.60 -23.65 1.18
CA GLU A 482 -6.32 -23.50 2.62
C GLU A 482 -7.46 -24.02 3.50
N LYS A 483 -8.71 -23.90 3.04
CA LYS A 483 -9.86 -24.49 3.73
C LYS A 483 -9.80 -26.01 3.69
N LEU A 484 -9.41 -26.59 2.55
CA LEU A 484 -9.20 -28.04 2.44
C LEU A 484 -8.09 -28.52 3.38
N ASP A 485 -6.96 -27.79 3.48
CA ASP A 485 -5.92 -28.10 4.45
C ASP A 485 -6.45 -28.13 5.89
N ARG A 486 -7.23 -27.10 6.27
CA ARG A 486 -7.81 -26.99 7.62
C ARG A 486 -8.79 -28.11 7.96
N VAL A 487 -9.44 -28.74 6.98
CA VAL A 487 -10.32 -29.90 7.23
C VAL A 487 -9.57 -31.02 7.95
N LEU A 488 -8.27 -31.20 7.67
CA LEU A 488 -7.47 -32.26 8.28
C LEU A 488 -7.30 -32.10 9.80
N PHE A 489 -7.23 -30.85 10.26
CA PHE A 489 -6.92 -30.46 11.64
C PHE A 489 -8.12 -29.86 12.40
N SER A 490 -9.27 -29.69 11.76
CA SER A 490 -10.44 -29.09 12.40
C SER A 490 -11.13 -30.09 13.32
N ASP A 491 -11.46 -29.69 14.55
CA ASP A 491 -12.25 -30.47 15.50
C ASP A 491 -13.77 -30.27 15.37
N LEU A 492 -14.21 -29.50 14.37
CA LEU A 492 -15.63 -29.23 14.14
C LEU A 492 -16.36 -30.51 13.73
N GLN A 493 -17.38 -30.92 14.50
CA GLN A 493 -18.14 -32.15 14.25
C GLN A 493 -18.76 -32.19 12.84
N LYS A 494 -19.25 -31.05 12.34
CA LYS A 494 -19.78 -30.94 10.97
C LYS A 494 -18.76 -31.26 9.86
N LEU A 495 -17.46 -31.22 10.16
CA LEU A 495 -16.40 -31.56 9.21
C LEU A 495 -15.84 -32.98 9.41
N ALA A 496 -16.32 -33.74 10.40
CA ALA A 496 -15.77 -35.06 10.73
C ALA A 496 -15.85 -36.06 9.56
N GLY A 497 -16.97 -36.07 8.82
CA GLY A 497 -17.13 -36.90 7.63
C GLY A 497 -16.17 -36.51 6.49
N TYR A 498 -16.07 -35.22 6.18
CA TYR A 498 -15.13 -34.70 5.19
C TYR A 498 -13.67 -34.99 5.57
N ARG A 499 -13.33 -34.87 6.85
CA ARG A 499 -12.00 -35.22 7.38
C ARG A 499 -11.69 -36.71 7.21
N ALA A 500 -12.66 -37.59 7.49
CA ALA A 500 -12.50 -39.03 7.30
C ALA A 500 -12.31 -39.39 5.81
N LEU A 501 -13.09 -38.79 4.92
CA LEU A 501 -12.94 -38.96 3.47
C LEU A 501 -11.58 -38.44 3.00
N PHE A 502 -11.22 -37.21 3.39
CA PHE A 502 -9.97 -36.59 2.97
C PHE A 502 -8.75 -37.39 3.43
N ARG A 503 -8.79 -37.99 4.62
CA ARG A 503 -7.73 -38.91 5.09
C ARG A 503 -7.58 -40.14 4.20
N LYS A 504 -8.68 -40.70 3.68
CA LYS A 504 -8.69 -41.90 2.82
C LYS A 504 -8.20 -41.67 1.38
N ILE A 505 -8.19 -40.43 0.89
CA ILE A 505 -7.74 -40.14 -0.49
C ILE A 505 -6.24 -40.45 -0.63
N GLU A 506 -5.88 -41.49 -1.37
CA GLU A 506 -4.47 -41.89 -1.53
C GLU A 506 -3.66 -40.89 -2.36
N ASP A 507 -4.29 -40.33 -3.41
CA ASP A 507 -3.67 -39.32 -4.28
C ASP A 507 -4.33 -37.95 -4.13
N PRO A 508 -3.98 -37.18 -3.08
CA PRO A 508 -4.52 -35.84 -2.89
C PRO A 508 -3.99 -34.84 -3.93
N SER A 509 -2.89 -35.17 -4.65
CA SER A 509 -2.27 -34.23 -5.59
C SER A 509 -3.23 -33.80 -6.70
N ILE A 510 -4.06 -34.74 -7.19
CA ILE A 510 -5.06 -34.48 -8.22
C ILE A 510 -6.23 -33.66 -7.67
N LEU A 511 -6.64 -33.88 -6.42
CA LEU A 511 -7.67 -33.06 -5.77
C LEU A 511 -7.21 -31.61 -5.58
N TYR A 512 -5.98 -31.39 -5.14
CA TYR A 512 -5.46 -30.02 -5.03
C TYR A 512 -5.26 -29.39 -6.41
N LEU A 513 -4.83 -30.15 -7.41
CA LEU A 513 -4.69 -29.67 -8.78
C LEU A 513 -6.05 -29.32 -9.40
N SER A 514 -7.11 -30.08 -9.12
CA SER A 514 -8.45 -29.78 -9.59
C SER A 514 -8.98 -28.49 -8.96
N ILE A 515 -8.80 -28.30 -7.65
CA ILE A 515 -9.17 -27.03 -6.99
C ILE A 515 -8.33 -25.87 -7.55
N LEU A 516 -7.04 -26.05 -7.80
CA LEU A 516 -6.19 -25.01 -8.39
C LEU A 516 -6.67 -24.57 -9.79
N LEU A 517 -7.29 -25.48 -10.54
CA LEU A 517 -7.67 -25.26 -11.95
C LEU A 517 -9.17 -25.03 -12.16
N HIS A 518 -10.02 -25.29 -11.15
CA HIS A 518 -11.48 -25.32 -11.29
C HIS A 518 -12.07 -24.05 -11.90
N ASP A 519 -11.46 -22.92 -11.61
CA ASP A 519 -11.93 -21.58 -11.97
C ASP A 519 -11.05 -20.90 -13.03
N THR A 520 -10.10 -21.61 -13.64
CA THR A 520 -9.15 -21.01 -14.61
C THR A 520 -9.80 -20.49 -15.89
N GLY A 521 -10.93 -21.08 -16.31
CA GLY A 521 -11.70 -20.63 -17.46
C GLY A 521 -12.33 -19.26 -17.28
N LYS A 522 -12.45 -18.74 -16.05
CA LYS A 522 -13.00 -17.39 -15.78
C LYS A 522 -12.16 -16.30 -16.44
N ALA A 523 -10.87 -16.53 -16.65
CA ALA A 523 -10.02 -15.59 -17.39
C ALA A 523 -10.43 -15.41 -18.86
N ALA A 524 -11.11 -16.39 -19.46
CA ALA A 524 -11.56 -16.34 -20.85
C ALA A 524 -12.83 -15.50 -21.05
N ASN A 525 -13.49 -15.05 -19.98
CA ASN A 525 -14.72 -14.24 -20.01
C ASN A 525 -15.85 -14.86 -20.86
N THR A 526 -15.95 -16.18 -20.90
CA THR A 526 -17.02 -16.94 -21.57
C THR A 526 -18.15 -17.28 -20.59
N ARG A 527 -19.35 -17.56 -21.12
CA ARG A 527 -20.51 -17.94 -20.30
C ARG A 527 -20.32 -19.32 -19.65
N HIS A 528 -19.65 -20.23 -20.35
CA HIS A 528 -19.30 -21.59 -19.93
C HIS A 528 -17.83 -21.63 -19.51
N HIS A 529 -17.51 -21.04 -18.36
CA HIS A 529 -16.14 -20.99 -17.87
C HIS A 529 -15.69 -22.36 -17.35
N GLU A 530 -16.62 -23.19 -16.90
CA GLU A 530 -16.42 -24.57 -16.49
C GLU A 530 -15.86 -25.45 -17.62
N GLU A 531 -16.37 -25.30 -18.85
CA GLU A 531 -15.87 -26.02 -20.03
C GLU A 531 -14.44 -25.58 -20.37
N VAL A 532 -14.18 -24.27 -20.33
CA VAL A 532 -12.84 -23.72 -20.56
C VAL A 532 -11.87 -24.14 -19.46
N SER A 533 -12.28 -24.16 -18.20
CA SER A 533 -11.47 -24.70 -17.08
C SER A 533 -11.08 -26.16 -17.34
N THR A 534 -12.02 -26.97 -17.83
CA THR A 534 -11.78 -28.38 -18.19
C THR A 534 -10.76 -28.52 -19.32
N GLU A 535 -10.87 -27.69 -20.37
CA GLU A 535 -9.89 -27.67 -21.46
C GLU A 535 -8.49 -27.25 -21.00
N LEU A 536 -8.40 -26.21 -20.16
CA LEU A 536 -7.15 -25.76 -19.56
C LEU A 536 -6.57 -26.82 -18.63
N ALA A 537 -7.39 -27.49 -17.83
CA ALA A 537 -6.98 -28.61 -17.00
C ALA A 537 -6.43 -29.78 -17.83
N ALA A 538 -7.04 -30.07 -18.98
CA ALA A 538 -6.53 -31.07 -19.92
C ALA A 538 -5.17 -30.66 -20.53
N GLN A 539 -4.93 -29.37 -20.78
CA GLN A 539 -3.62 -28.86 -21.21
C GLN A 539 -2.57 -29.01 -20.11
N VAL A 540 -2.91 -28.69 -18.86
CA VAL A 540 -2.02 -28.88 -17.70
C VAL A 540 -1.72 -30.37 -17.50
N ALA A 541 -2.72 -31.25 -17.60
CA ALA A 541 -2.55 -32.69 -17.49
C ALA A 541 -1.55 -33.24 -18.53
N ARG A 542 -1.63 -32.75 -19.78
CA ARG A 542 -0.67 -33.09 -20.85
C ARG A 542 0.72 -32.54 -20.55
N ARG A 543 0.83 -31.28 -20.11
CA ARG A 543 2.11 -30.67 -19.71
C ARG A 543 2.79 -31.42 -18.56
N PHE A 544 1.99 -31.91 -17.62
CA PHE A 544 2.44 -32.69 -16.46
C PHE A 544 2.60 -34.18 -16.76
N GLN A 545 2.27 -34.64 -17.96
CA GLN A 545 2.37 -36.06 -18.34
C GLN A 545 1.68 -36.97 -17.31
N LEU A 546 0.48 -36.58 -16.86
CA LEU A 546 -0.29 -37.39 -15.91
C LEU A 546 -0.65 -38.74 -16.54
N SER A 547 -0.68 -39.80 -15.72
CA SER A 547 -1.14 -41.12 -16.16
C SER A 547 -2.59 -41.04 -16.66
N PRO A 548 -3.03 -41.98 -17.51
CA PRO A 548 -4.41 -42.01 -18.00
C PRO A 548 -5.46 -41.93 -16.87
N ASP A 549 -5.24 -42.65 -15.76
CA ASP A 549 -6.14 -42.66 -14.61
C ASP A 549 -6.20 -41.29 -13.93
N ARG A 550 -5.05 -40.68 -13.65
CA ARG A 550 -4.97 -39.33 -13.06
C ARG A 550 -5.60 -38.27 -13.97
N ARG A 551 -5.44 -38.42 -15.28
CA ARG A 551 -6.06 -37.52 -16.25
C ARG A 551 -7.59 -37.63 -16.23
N ARG A 552 -8.15 -38.85 -16.18
CA ARG A 552 -9.60 -39.08 -16.04
C ARG A 552 -10.20 -38.60 -14.72
N MET A 553 -9.38 -38.54 -13.66
CA MET A 553 -9.82 -38.00 -12.37
C MET A 553 -9.87 -36.46 -12.36
N LEU A 554 -9.03 -35.80 -13.18
CA LEU A 554 -8.91 -34.34 -13.22
C LEU A 554 -9.89 -33.69 -14.21
N VAL A 555 -10.11 -34.35 -15.35
CA VAL A 555 -10.89 -33.90 -16.52
C VAL A 555 -11.94 -34.96 -16.79
#